data_AF-A0A2B8B020-F1
#
_entry.id   AF-A0A2B8B020-F1
#
_cell.length_a   1.000
_cell.length_b   1.000
_cell.length_c   1.000
_cell.angle_alpha   90.00
_cell.angle_beta   90.00
_cell.angle_gamma   90.00
#
_symmetry.space_group_name_H-M   'P 1'
#
loop_
_entity.id
_entity.type
_entity.pdbx_description
1 polymer ?
#
loop_
_entity_poly.entity_id
_entity_poly.type
_entity_poly.pdbx_seq_one_letter_code
_entity_poly.pdbx_strand_id
1 'polypeptide(L)'
;MTSLILMTIMAISLVATTGYTAYTMVDASNRISQAQRSAADMHRLAALVEANLRVLDNDGVASPPAPEDPPPRPASAASSKGQASTGKAAAKEPVQPAGTLPRWLMPGTRTPWGAVYGYCVFAPASDRAAAQLRTASWPAGAASGGRSYVAAAPAAPTELARAGVIAAIVAPPIGSTALPDCTALTFRDGRIEVAEGSAVAVTRGASADLAALAASATVTRHVAPTAQGDATGTSPADAMTLSAALGHWQATRPSTMVLRLAPGRHELPAAQVQALAADQDGGRAVRLVLKAEAPGVVVSTNPPDVALRLPTDTRIENIGFEMPVEALPGTRLTFIGNNAISTNRAAGLRVAHARLDVAGGKLTVTAPGGDGVLVDGGTALFRDAAVEVTVGAGRSALVSSLGAGVTFTAESRRPSLQVHGRGLPMAALRSGGGQAILDRTDVAVDNGTPFGIVIENGQLEMRSSVIGGPAARPGSAGVLDLGGSHAVADPNSHIWSAPGGRCAQGALFSQQPVAGEGARAVSGAAASGAVLPSVANRASWTCRS
;
A
#
# COMPACT_ATOMS: atom_id res chain seq x y z
N MET A 1 -36.66 -69.64 20.64
CA MET A 1 -37.14 -68.60 19.72
C MET A 1 -37.26 -67.23 20.38
N THR A 2 -37.93 -67.10 21.53
CA THR A 2 -38.12 -65.83 22.25
C THR A 2 -36.82 -65.09 22.62
N SER A 3 -35.77 -65.80 23.05
CA SER A 3 -34.46 -65.19 23.38
C SER A 3 -33.77 -64.55 22.16
N LEU A 4 -33.90 -65.16 20.97
CA LEU A 4 -33.28 -64.66 19.74
C LEU A 4 -33.98 -63.40 19.21
N ILE A 5 -35.30 -63.32 19.40
CA ILE A 5 -36.12 -62.12 19.09
C ILE A 5 -35.78 -60.97 20.05
N LEU A 6 -35.61 -61.25 21.34
CA LEU A 6 -35.20 -60.22 22.32
C LEU A 6 -33.80 -59.66 22.04
N MET A 7 -32.84 -60.53 21.67
CA MET A 7 -31.50 -60.07 21.28
C MET A 7 -31.50 -59.22 20.01
N THR A 8 -32.32 -59.54 19.01
CA THR A 8 -32.43 -58.74 17.77
C THR A 8 -33.09 -57.38 18.01
N ILE A 9 -34.13 -57.31 18.85
CA ILE A 9 -34.76 -56.02 19.22
C ILE A 9 -33.78 -55.16 20.03
N MET A 10 -33.02 -55.73 20.96
CA MET A 10 -31.98 -55.00 21.68
C MET A 10 -30.86 -54.48 20.75
N ALA A 11 -30.43 -55.30 19.79
CA ALA A 11 -29.41 -54.88 18.82
C ALA A 11 -29.89 -53.73 17.93
N ILE A 12 -31.14 -53.79 17.43
CA ILE A 12 -31.74 -52.71 16.63
C ILE A 12 -31.87 -51.44 17.46
N SER A 13 -32.32 -51.56 18.71
CA SER A 13 -32.45 -50.42 19.63
C SER A 13 -31.09 -49.77 19.89
N LEU A 14 -30.05 -50.57 20.17
CA LEU A 14 -28.69 -50.07 20.39
C LEU A 14 -28.12 -49.35 19.16
N VAL A 15 -28.31 -49.91 17.96
CA VAL A 15 -27.87 -49.31 16.70
C VAL A 15 -28.65 -48.02 16.42
N ALA A 16 -29.97 -48.00 16.64
CA ALA A 16 -30.80 -46.81 16.47
C ALA A 16 -30.41 -45.69 17.46
N THR A 17 -30.19 -46.02 18.73
CA THR A 17 -29.74 -45.03 19.73
C THR A 17 -28.36 -44.50 19.40
N THR A 18 -27.40 -45.38 19.04
CA THR A 18 -26.03 -44.97 18.69
C THR A 18 -26.01 -44.10 17.42
N GLY A 19 -26.77 -44.50 16.40
CA GLY A 19 -26.94 -43.74 15.17
C GLY A 19 -27.59 -42.37 15.41
N TYR A 20 -28.63 -42.31 16.25
CA TYR A 20 -29.26 -41.06 16.64
C TYR A 20 -28.31 -40.15 17.43
N THR A 21 -27.53 -40.70 18.36
CA THR A 21 -26.53 -39.91 19.12
C THR A 21 -25.39 -39.40 18.24
N ALA A 22 -24.89 -40.21 17.30
CA ALA A 22 -23.86 -39.79 16.36
C ALA A 22 -24.39 -38.70 15.41
N TYR A 23 -25.62 -38.85 14.93
CA TYR A 23 -26.29 -37.85 14.11
C TYR A 23 -26.50 -36.53 14.86
N THR A 24 -26.99 -36.55 16.11
CA THR A 24 -27.17 -35.34 16.90
C THR A 24 -25.86 -34.66 17.29
N MET A 25 -24.78 -35.43 17.53
CA MET A 25 -23.44 -34.87 17.75
C MET A 25 -22.89 -34.18 16.51
N VAL A 26 -23.04 -34.78 15.33
CA VAL A 26 -22.57 -34.17 14.06
C VAL A 26 -23.40 -32.93 13.71
N ASP A 27 -24.73 -32.98 13.89
CA ASP A 27 -25.61 -31.82 13.66
C ASP A 27 -25.28 -30.68 14.63
N ALA A 28 -25.08 -30.97 15.92
CA ALA A 28 -24.67 -29.99 16.91
C ALA A 28 -23.30 -29.38 16.59
N SER A 29 -22.31 -30.19 16.18
CA SER A 29 -20.98 -29.73 15.79
C SER A 29 -21.04 -28.81 14.56
N ASN A 30 -21.83 -29.17 13.55
CA ASN A 30 -22.04 -28.34 12.36
C ASN A 30 -22.72 -27.02 12.71
N ARG A 31 -23.74 -27.01 13.59
CA ARG A 31 -24.39 -25.79 14.05
C ARG A 31 -23.45 -24.87 14.82
N ILE A 32 -22.62 -25.43 15.71
CA ILE A 32 -21.61 -24.65 16.43
C ILE A 32 -20.58 -24.06 15.47
N SER A 33 -20.09 -24.85 14.51
CA SER A 33 -19.14 -24.36 13.50
C SER A 33 -19.73 -23.26 12.62
N GLN A 34 -21.00 -23.38 12.22
CA GLN A 34 -21.72 -22.35 11.48
C GLN A 34 -21.93 -21.08 12.32
N ALA A 35 -22.31 -21.21 13.59
CA ALA A 35 -22.47 -20.09 14.50
C ALA A 35 -21.14 -19.33 14.71
N GLN A 36 -20.03 -20.05 14.92
CA GLN A 36 -18.70 -19.45 15.09
C GLN A 36 -18.23 -18.71 13.83
N ARG A 37 -18.43 -19.30 12.64
CA ARG A 37 -18.10 -18.64 11.37
C ARG A 37 -18.95 -17.39 11.18
N SER A 38 -20.26 -17.47 11.48
CA SER A 38 -21.15 -16.32 11.38
C SER A 38 -20.76 -15.20 12.35
N ALA A 39 -20.37 -15.54 13.59
CA ALA A 39 -19.86 -14.57 14.56
C ALA A 39 -18.59 -13.87 14.04
N ALA A 40 -17.62 -14.63 13.53
CA ALA A 40 -16.40 -14.07 12.95
C ALA A 40 -16.70 -13.13 11.76
N ASP A 41 -17.62 -13.53 10.88
CA ASP A 41 -18.05 -12.71 9.75
C ASP A 41 -18.76 -11.43 10.21
N MET A 42 -19.66 -11.49 11.19
CA MET A 42 -20.32 -10.29 11.73
C MET A 42 -19.33 -9.31 12.37
N HIS A 43 -18.33 -9.81 13.11
CA HIS A 43 -17.26 -8.96 13.65
C HIS A 43 -16.43 -8.31 12.54
N ARG A 44 -16.11 -9.06 11.48
CA ARG A 44 -15.42 -8.52 10.30
C ARG A 44 -16.26 -7.45 9.58
N LEU A 45 -17.58 -7.67 9.48
CA LEU A 45 -18.51 -6.70 8.87
C LEU A 45 -18.61 -5.43 9.70
N ALA A 46 -18.74 -5.57 11.03
CA ALA A 46 -18.76 -4.43 11.94
C ALA A 46 -17.46 -3.62 11.83
N ALA A 47 -16.30 -4.29 11.80
CA ALA A 47 -15.00 -3.65 11.58
C ALA A 47 -14.94 -2.82 10.30
N LEU A 48 -15.52 -3.34 9.22
CA LEU A 48 -15.54 -2.65 7.93
C LEU A 48 -16.47 -1.44 7.94
N VAL A 49 -17.62 -1.53 8.61
CA VAL A 49 -18.50 -0.37 8.81
C VAL A 49 -17.79 0.70 9.62
N GLU A 50 -17.13 0.33 10.73
CA GLU A 50 -16.35 1.24 11.58
C GLU A 50 -15.19 1.89 10.82
N ALA A 51 -14.45 1.13 10.01
CA ALA A 51 -13.34 1.66 9.21
C ALA A 51 -13.79 2.61 8.09
N ASN A 52 -15.08 2.63 7.75
CA ASN A 52 -15.64 3.48 6.71
C ASN A 52 -16.54 4.60 7.27
N LEU A 53 -16.51 4.90 8.57
CA LEU A 53 -17.23 6.07 9.09
C LEU A 53 -16.71 7.37 8.46
N ARG A 54 -17.60 8.34 8.21
CA ARG A 54 -17.26 9.63 7.59
C ARG A 54 -17.94 10.80 8.28
N VAL A 55 -17.18 11.87 8.48
CA VAL A 55 -17.73 13.15 8.92
C VAL A 55 -18.36 13.86 7.72
N LEU A 56 -19.66 14.13 7.79
CA LEU A 56 -20.41 14.73 6.68
C LEU A 56 -20.48 16.25 6.75
N ASP A 57 -20.42 16.81 7.97
CA ASP A 57 -20.50 18.24 8.22
C ASP A 57 -19.35 18.68 9.16
N ASN A 58 -19.17 20.00 9.34
CA ASN A 58 -18.09 20.54 10.19
C ASN A 58 -18.27 20.29 11.70
N ASP A 59 -19.28 19.52 12.10
CA ASP A 59 -19.59 19.19 13.49
C ASP A 59 -18.76 18.02 14.05
N GLY A 60 -17.98 17.34 13.20
CA GLY A 60 -17.11 16.24 13.60
C GLY A 60 -17.84 14.93 13.89
N VAL A 61 -19.14 14.83 13.58
CA VAL A 61 -19.94 13.61 13.83
C VAL A 61 -19.68 12.59 12.72
N ALA A 62 -19.14 11.43 13.08
CA ALA A 62 -18.87 10.35 12.14
C ALA A 62 -20.16 9.56 11.82
N SER A 63 -20.58 9.62 10.55
CA SER A 63 -21.74 8.93 10.00
C SER A 63 -21.38 7.57 9.39
N PRO A 64 -22.19 6.53 9.64
CA PRO A 64 -21.99 5.23 9.02
C PRO A 64 -22.45 5.22 7.54
N PRO A 65 -21.95 4.24 6.75
CA PRO A 65 -22.47 3.92 5.42
C PRO A 65 -24.00 3.74 5.45
N ALA A 66 -24.70 4.25 4.43
CA ALA A 66 -26.14 4.08 4.32
C ALA A 66 -26.51 2.66 3.82
N PRO A 67 -27.54 2.01 4.40
CA PRO A 67 -28.01 0.70 3.91
C PRO A 67 -28.49 0.77 2.46
N GLU A 68 -28.36 -0.36 1.75
CA GLU A 68 -29.11 -0.59 0.51
C GLU A 68 -30.58 -0.93 0.82
N ASP A 69 -31.48 -0.59 -0.10
CA ASP A 69 -32.90 -0.93 0.00
C ASP A 69 -33.07 -2.43 0.28
N PRO A 70 -34.00 -2.82 1.16
CA PRO A 70 -34.11 -4.19 1.64
C PRO A 70 -34.37 -5.16 0.47
N PRO A 71 -33.79 -6.38 0.49
CA PRO A 71 -34.11 -7.39 -0.51
C PRO A 71 -35.63 -7.64 -0.51
N PRO A 72 -36.25 -7.86 -1.68
CA PRO A 72 -37.68 -8.12 -1.76
C PRO A 72 -38.02 -9.34 -0.88
N ARG A 73 -38.93 -9.14 0.09
CA ARG A 73 -39.43 -10.25 0.93
C ARG A 73 -40.03 -11.33 0.03
N PRO A 74 -39.71 -12.62 0.23
CA PRO A 74 -40.47 -13.70 -0.40
C PRO A 74 -41.94 -13.62 0.09
N ALA A 75 -42.87 -13.76 -0.85
CA ALA A 75 -44.30 -13.44 -0.71
C ALA A 75 -45.12 -14.31 0.28
N SER A 76 -44.49 -15.10 1.17
CA SER A 76 -45.19 -16.08 2.00
C SER A 76 -45.44 -15.66 3.46
N ALA A 77 -45.08 -14.44 3.88
CA ALA A 77 -45.41 -13.90 5.21
C ALA A 77 -46.57 -12.90 5.19
N ALA A 78 -47.54 -13.07 4.28
CA ALA A 78 -48.84 -12.42 4.41
C ALA A 78 -49.60 -13.12 5.53
N SER A 79 -49.50 -12.59 6.75
CA SER A 79 -50.40 -12.97 7.83
C SER A 79 -51.84 -12.69 7.43
N SER A 80 -52.66 -13.67 7.73
CA SER A 80 -54.06 -13.81 7.37
C SER A 80 -54.96 -12.88 8.18
N LYS A 81 -56.10 -12.57 7.55
CA LYS A 81 -57.37 -12.05 8.10
C LYS A 81 -57.40 -10.59 8.58
N GLY A 82 -58.13 -9.79 7.82
CA GLY A 82 -58.68 -8.53 8.27
C GLY A 82 -59.75 -8.71 9.34
N GLN A 83 -59.79 -7.78 10.28
CA GLN A 83 -61.00 -7.37 10.95
C GLN A 83 -60.83 -5.91 11.41
N ALA A 84 -61.64 -5.03 10.85
CA ALA A 84 -61.77 -3.66 11.29
C ALA A 84 -62.35 -3.64 12.72
N SER A 85 -61.71 -2.92 13.63
CA SER A 85 -62.40 -2.28 14.74
C SER A 85 -61.62 -1.06 15.22
N THR A 86 -62.38 0.03 15.31
CA THR A 86 -62.05 1.36 15.80
C THR A 86 -61.58 1.32 17.25
N GLY A 87 -60.38 1.84 17.53
CA GLY A 87 -59.89 2.06 18.89
C GLY A 87 -58.61 2.89 18.86
N LYS A 88 -58.64 4.06 19.49
CA LYS A 88 -57.55 5.03 19.62
C LYS A 88 -56.33 4.36 20.28
N ALA A 89 -55.37 3.91 19.47
CA ALA A 89 -54.12 3.28 19.94
C ALA A 89 -52.93 4.20 19.69
N ALA A 90 -52.03 4.27 20.67
CA ALA A 90 -50.80 5.05 20.66
C ALA A 90 -50.05 4.93 19.33
N ALA A 91 -49.44 6.05 18.89
CA ALA A 91 -48.58 6.09 17.72
C ALA A 91 -47.55 4.97 17.80
N LYS A 92 -47.76 3.92 16.99
CA LYS A 92 -46.83 2.79 16.87
C LYS A 92 -45.55 3.38 16.28
N GLU A 93 -44.46 3.32 17.04
CA GLU A 93 -43.13 3.73 16.61
C GLU A 93 -42.86 3.15 15.21
N PRO A 94 -42.35 3.95 14.25
CA PRO A 94 -42.09 3.46 12.91
C PRO A 94 -41.06 2.32 12.99
N VAL A 95 -41.52 1.10 12.65
CA VAL A 95 -40.68 -0.10 12.59
C VAL A 95 -39.69 0.10 11.44
N GLN A 96 -38.40 0.26 11.76
CA GLN A 96 -37.34 0.29 10.75
C GLN A 96 -36.88 -1.16 10.49
N PRO A 97 -37.18 -1.75 9.31
CA PRO A 97 -36.63 -3.05 8.95
C PRO A 97 -35.12 -2.94 8.74
N ALA A 98 -34.39 -4.01 9.06
CA ALA A 98 -32.97 -4.10 8.74
C ALA A 98 -32.76 -4.01 7.22
N GLY A 99 -31.91 -3.07 6.79
CA GLY A 99 -31.47 -2.98 5.40
C GLY A 99 -30.35 -3.97 5.12
N THR A 100 -29.79 -3.94 3.91
CA THR A 100 -28.55 -4.67 3.63
C THR A 100 -27.35 -3.75 3.70
N LEU A 101 -26.19 -4.32 4.05
CA LEU A 101 -24.94 -3.59 3.91
C LEU A 101 -24.76 -3.10 2.46
N PRO A 102 -24.16 -1.92 2.26
CA PRO A 102 -23.86 -1.48 0.91
C PRO A 102 -22.95 -2.49 0.20
N ARG A 103 -23.26 -2.85 -1.05
CA ARG A 103 -22.44 -3.79 -1.85
C ARG A 103 -21.01 -3.32 -1.99
N TRP A 104 -20.80 -2.01 -2.08
CA TRP A 104 -19.47 -1.41 -2.14
C TRP A 104 -18.64 -1.64 -0.85
N LEU A 105 -19.29 -1.88 0.28
CA LEU A 105 -18.63 -2.24 1.53
C LEU A 105 -18.30 -3.73 1.55
N MET A 106 -19.26 -4.56 1.13
CA MET A 106 -19.05 -5.98 0.87
C MET A 106 -20.18 -6.57 0.00
N PRO A 107 -19.85 -7.22 -1.13
CA PRO A 107 -20.87 -7.75 -2.02
C PRO A 107 -21.37 -9.12 -1.57
N GLY A 108 -22.69 -9.27 -1.52
CA GLY A 108 -23.34 -10.58 -1.41
C GLY A 108 -23.10 -11.34 -0.11
N THR A 109 -22.73 -10.67 0.98
CA THR A 109 -22.39 -11.34 2.24
C THR A 109 -23.60 -12.08 2.80
N ARG A 110 -23.44 -13.40 2.92
CA ARG A 110 -24.43 -14.31 3.47
C ARG A 110 -23.84 -15.05 4.65
N THR A 111 -24.72 -15.41 5.56
CA THR A 111 -24.45 -16.36 6.64
C THR A 111 -24.02 -17.72 6.06
N PRO A 112 -23.33 -18.56 6.86
CA PRO A 112 -22.98 -19.93 6.46
C PRO A 112 -24.16 -20.82 6.05
N TRP A 113 -25.39 -20.45 6.40
CA TRP A 113 -26.64 -21.12 5.98
C TRP A 113 -27.39 -20.37 4.87
N GLY A 114 -26.75 -19.40 4.19
CA GLY A 114 -27.22 -18.80 2.95
C GLY A 114 -28.17 -17.60 3.09
N ALA A 115 -28.53 -17.20 4.31
CA ALA A 115 -29.33 -16.00 4.56
C ALA A 115 -28.47 -14.72 4.52
N VAL A 116 -29.04 -13.59 4.10
CA VAL A 116 -28.33 -12.30 4.01
C VAL A 116 -28.13 -11.71 5.41
N TYR A 117 -26.99 -11.07 5.68
CA TYR A 117 -26.82 -10.27 6.90
C TYR A 117 -27.63 -8.97 6.82
N GLY A 118 -28.35 -8.65 7.88
CA GLY A 118 -29.06 -7.39 8.02
C GLY A 118 -28.17 -6.30 8.60
N TYR A 119 -28.55 -5.06 8.33
CA TYR A 119 -27.83 -3.88 8.73
C TYR A 119 -28.80 -2.84 9.31
N CYS A 120 -28.65 -2.58 10.60
CA CYS A 120 -29.42 -1.61 11.35
C CYS A 120 -28.60 -0.35 11.53
N VAL A 121 -29.10 0.79 11.06
CA VAL A 121 -28.44 2.09 11.21
C VAL A 121 -29.26 2.98 12.13
N PHE A 122 -28.56 3.71 13.01
CA PHE A 122 -29.17 4.60 13.98
C PHE A 122 -28.66 6.04 13.80
N ALA A 123 -29.36 6.99 14.41
CA ALA A 123 -28.96 8.39 14.44
C ALA A 123 -27.50 8.53 14.91
N PRO A 124 -26.60 9.13 14.10
CA PRO A 124 -25.19 9.24 14.47
C PRO A 124 -24.96 10.22 15.63
N ALA A 125 -25.91 11.13 15.88
CA ALA A 125 -25.99 11.98 17.06
C ALA A 125 -27.46 12.31 17.39
N SER A 126 -27.75 12.78 18.60
CA SER A 126 -29.13 13.00 19.07
C SER A 126 -29.87 14.09 18.31
N ASP A 127 -29.15 15.10 17.83
CA ASP A 127 -29.62 16.17 16.95
C ASP A 127 -29.84 15.71 15.50
N ARG A 128 -29.32 14.53 15.14
CA ARG A 128 -29.54 13.86 13.84
C ARG A 128 -30.56 12.73 13.89
N ALA A 129 -31.36 12.68 14.95
CA ALA A 129 -32.48 11.75 15.06
C ALA A 129 -33.63 12.18 14.14
N ALA A 130 -34.09 11.28 13.29
CA ALA A 130 -35.21 11.48 12.38
C ALA A 130 -36.08 10.24 12.30
N ALA A 131 -37.39 10.38 12.07
CA ALA A 131 -38.30 9.24 11.94
C ALA A 131 -37.98 8.33 10.73
N GLN A 132 -37.21 8.83 9.77
CA GLN A 132 -36.81 8.12 8.56
C GLN A 132 -35.33 8.33 8.28
N LEU A 133 -34.72 7.32 7.64
CA LEU A 133 -33.35 7.39 7.16
C LEU A 133 -33.23 8.48 6.09
N ARG A 134 -32.30 9.41 6.29
CA ARG A 134 -31.86 10.39 5.31
C ARG A 134 -30.39 10.14 5.01
N THR A 135 -30.04 10.16 3.74
CA THR A 135 -28.68 9.90 3.28
C THR A 135 -28.09 11.15 2.64
N ALA A 136 -26.77 11.26 2.70
CA ALA A 136 -26.01 12.27 1.97
C ALA A 136 -24.88 11.59 1.19
N SER A 137 -24.57 12.12 0.01
CA SER A 137 -23.45 11.65 -0.78
C SER A 137 -22.14 12.21 -0.24
N TRP A 138 -21.12 11.36 -0.21
CA TRP A 138 -19.76 11.75 0.11
C TRP A 138 -18.81 11.35 -1.04
N PRO A 139 -17.95 12.27 -1.53
CA PRO A 139 -17.92 13.70 -1.16
C PRO A 139 -19.16 14.45 -1.67
N ALA A 140 -19.51 15.56 -1.02
CA ALA A 140 -20.67 16.37 -1.39
C ALA A 140 -20.58 16.83 -2.85
N GLY A 141 -21.69 16.73 -3.60
CA GLY A 141 -21.76 17.15 -5.01
C GLY A 141 -21.23 16.13 -6.04
N ALA A 142 -20.91 14.91 -5.63
CA ALA A 142 -20.50 13.86 -6.56
C ALA A 142 -21.66 13.46 -7.51
N ALA A 143 -21.52 13.78 -8.81
CA ALA A 143 -22.52 13.48 -9.83
C ALA A 143 -22.51 12.00 -10.29
N SER A 144 -21.41 11.28 -10.06
CA SER A 144 -21.29 9.82 -10.23
C SER A 144 -20.17 9.27 -9.34
N GLY A 145 -20.40 8.14 -8.66
CA GLY A 145 -19.41 7.49 -7.77
C GLY A 145 -19.38 7.97 -6.31
N GLY A 146 -20.24 8.92 -5.92
CA GLY A 146 -20.43 9.29 -4.52
C GLY A 146 -21.01 8.13 -3.70
N ARG A 147 -20.48 7.91 -2.50
CA ARG A 147 -21.01 6.90 -1.57
C ARG A 147 -22.05 7.54 -0.66
N SER A 148 -23.15 6.84 -0.42
CA SER A 148 -24.21 7.32 0.48
C SER A 148 -23.87 6.98 1.92
N TYR A 149 -23.97 7.99 2.79
CA TYR A 149 -23.78 7.90 4.23
C TYR A 149 -25.04 8.35 4.95
N VAL A 150 -25.22 7.90 6.19
CA VAL A 150 -26.37 8.26 7.04
C VAL A 150 -26.23 9.70 7.51
N ALA A 151 -27.07 10.59 6.98
CA ALA A 151 -27.15 11.98 7.42
C ALA A 151 -28.09 12.15 8.63
N ALA A 152 -29.19 11.39 8.66
CA ALA A 152 -30.10 11.30 9.81
C ALA A 152 -30.78 9.92 9.80
N ALA A 153 -31.14 9.38 10.96
CA ALA A 153 -31.80 8.08 11.08
C ALA A 153 -32.63 8.02 12.37
N PRO A 154 -33.49 7.00 12.56
CA PRO A 154 -34.16 6.78 13.83
C PRO A 154 -33.17 6.69 14.99
N ALA A 155 -33.56 7.24 16.14
CA ALA A 155 -32.74 7.14 17.34
C ALA A 155 -32.53 5.66 17.71
N ALA A 156 -31.33 5.32 18.18
CA ALA A 156 -31.10 4.00 18.73
C ALA A 156 -31.99 3.80 19.98
N PRO A 157 -32.45 2.58 20.26
CA PRO A 157 -33.01 2.22 21.56
C PRO A 157 -32.13 2.76 22.69
N THR A 158 -32.76 3.20 23.79
CA THR A 158 -32.10 4.04 24.81
C THR A 158 -30.82 3.42 25.36
N GLU A 159 -30.77 2.09 25.50
CA GLU A 159 -29.61 1.35 25.97
C GLU A 159 -28.45 1.37 24.95
N LEU A 160 -28.76 1.19 23.66
CA LEU A 160 -27.79 1.23 22.57
C LEU A 160 -27.26 2.66 22.36
N ALA A 161 -28.12 3.66 22.47
CA ALA A 161 -27.73 5.06 22.41
C ALA A 161 -26.73 5.42 23.53
N ARG A 162 -26.96 4.95 24.76
CA ARG A 162 -26.03 5.11 25.90
C ARG A 162 -24.68 4.42 25.66
N ALA A 163 -24.70 3.28 24.97
CA ALA A 163 -23.49 2.53 24.61
C ALA A 163 -22.75 3.11 23.38
N GLY A 164 -23.24 4.22 22.78
CA GLY A 164 -22.59 4.86 21.63
C GLY A 164 -22.66 4.04 20.34
N VAL A 165 -23.61 3.11 20.24
CA VAL A 165 -23.85 2.29 19.06
C VAL A 165 -24.50 3.13 17.98
N ILE A 166 -23.90 3.14 16.78
CA ILE A 166 -24.40 3.89 15.61
C ILE A 166 -24.91 2.98 14.49
N ALA A 167 -24.51 1.71 14.50
CA ALA A 167 -25.10 0.69 13.66
C ALA A 167 -24.96 -0.71 14.31
N ALA A 168 -25.65 -1.69 13.76
CA ALA A 168 -25.51 -3.09 14.14
C ALA A 168 -25.60 -4.00 12.92
N ILE A 169 -24.75 -5.03 12.89
CA ILE A 169 -24.87 -6.14 11.95
C ILE A 169 -25.75 -7.19 12.61
N VAL A 170 -26.81 -7.63 11.94
CA VAL A 170 -27.72 -8.65 12.44
C VAL A 170 -27.73 -9.88 11.54
N ALA A 171 -27.81 -11.07 12.14
CA ALA A 171 -27.97 -12.33 11.44
C ALA A 171 -29.27 -13.01 11.89
N PRO A 172 -30.02 -13.64 10.97
CA PRO A 172 -31.17 -14.47 11.34
C PRO A 172 -30.68 -15.73 12.08
N PRO A 173 -31.56 -16.45 12.80
CA PRO A 173 -31.17 -17.73 13.40
C PRO A 173 -30.83 -18.78 12.33
N ILE A 174 -30.01 -19.78 12.69
CA ILE A 174 -29.61 -20.87 11.78
C ILE A 174 -30.85 -21.55 11.20
N GLY A 175 -30.92 -21.63 9.87
CA GLY A 175 -32.05 -22.22 9.14
C GLY A 175 -33.21 -21.25 8.85
N SER A 176 -33.09 -19.97 9.25
CA SER A 176 -34.06 -18.92 8.94
C SER A 176 -33.46 -17.87 7.99
N THR A 177 -34.34 -17.23 7.22
CA THR A 177 -34.03 -16.05 6.40
C THR A 177 -34.68 -14.77 6.94
N ALA A 178 -35.45 -14.88 8.04
CA ALA A 178 -36.14 -13.75 8.65
C ALA A 178 -35.15 -12.91 9.48
N LEU A 179 -34.88 -11.69 9.02
CA LEU A 179 -34.01 -10.75 9.72
C LEU A 179 -34.68 -10.21 10.98
N PRO A 180 -33.92 -10.03 12.08
CA PRO A 180 -34.45 -9.37 13.26
C PRO A 180 -34.73 -7.88 13.01
N ASP A 181 -35.76 -7.35 13.66
CA ASP A 181 -36.11 -5.93 13.57
C ASP A 181 -35.08 -5.07 14.33
N CYS A 182 -34.71 -3.92 13.77
CA CYS A 182 -33.71 -3.03 14.37
C CYS A 182 -34.16 -2.44 15.71
N THR A 183 -35.46 -2.34 15.92
CA THR A 183 -36.07 -1.88 17.17
C THR A 183 -36.10 -2.96 18.27
N ALA A 184 -35.87 -4.23 17.91
CA ALA A 184 -35.84 -5.35 18.85
C ALA A 184 -34.46 -5.60 19.47
N LEU A 185 -33.46 -4.78 19.10
CA LEU A 185 -32.10 -4.88 19.62
C LEU A 185 -32.01 -4.26 21.02
N THR A 186 -31.44 -5.03 21.96
CA THR A 186 -31.22 -4.61 23.35
C THR A 186 -29.73 -4.66 23.69
N PHE A 187 -29.29 -3.94 24.71
CA PHE A 187 -27.87 -3.93 25.10
C PHE A 187 -27.71 -4.43 26.54
N ARG A 188 -27.12 -5.61 26.69
CA ARG A 188 -26.94 -6.28 27.98
C ARG A 188 -25.53 -6.82 28.11
N ASP A 189 -24.91 -6.63 29.28
CA ASP A 189 -23.58 -7.16 29.62
C ASP A 189 -22.49 -6.84 28.57
N GLY A 190 -22.56 -5.65 27.97
CA GLY A 190 -21.59 -5.20 26.97
C GLY A 190 -21.80 -5.78 25.55
N ARG A 191 -22.92 -6.45 25.29
CA ARG A 191 -23.26 -7.07 24.00
C ARG A 191 -24.65 -6.65 23.53
N ILE A 192 -24.84 -6.67 22.22
CA ILE A 192 -26.18 -6.53 21.64
C ILE A 192 -26.86 -7.89 21.66
N GLU A 193 -28.03 -7.95 22.28
CA GLU A 193 -28.89 -9.14 22.30
C GLU A 193 -30.11 -8.94 21.41
N VAL A 194 -30.51 -10.03 20.77
CA VAL A 194 -31.72 -10.12 19.96
C VAL A 194 -32.41 -11.45 20.25
N ALA A 195 -33.72 -11.44 20.45
CA ALA A 195 -34.48 -12.61 20.90
C ALA A 195 -34.37 -13.79 19.92
N GLU A 196 -34.25 -13.52 18.62
CA GLU A 196 -34.04 -14.51 17.58
C GLU A 196 -32.88 -14.06 16.68
N GLY A 197 -31.77 -14.80 16.68
CA GLY A 197 -30.62 -14.54 15.82
C GLY A 197 -29.36 -14.08 16.56
N SER A 198 -28.56 -13.22 15.92
CA SER A 198 -27.34 -12.69 16.52
C SER A 198 -27.08 -11.26 16.03
N ALA A 199 -26.45 -10.45 16.87
CA ALA A 199 -26.15 -9.06 16.54
C ALA A 199 -24.75 -8.65 17.03
N VAL A 200 -24.07 -7.81 16.25
CA VAL A 200 -22.78 -7.21 16.61
C VAL A 200 -22.87 -5.69 16.46
N ALA A 201 -22.42 -4.97 17.49
CA ALA A 201 -22.42 -3.52 17.53
C ALA A 201 -21.35 -2.91 16.62
N VAL A 202 -21.68 -1.73 16.09
CA VAL A 202 -20.76 -0.78 15.48
C VAL A 202 -20.81 0.48 16.33
N THR A 203 -19.69 0.87 16.93
CA THR A 203 -19.62 2.01 17.86
C THR A 203 -18.82 3.18 17.27
N ARG A 204 -19.04 4.38 17.80
CA ARG A 204 -18.34 5.61 17.37
C ARG A 204 -16.85 5.63 17.73
N GLY A 205 -16.41 4.76 18.63
CA GLY A 205 -15.00 4.58 18.96
C GLY A 205 -14.52 3.30 18.31
N ALA A 206 -13.49 3.37 17.47
CA ALA A 206 -12.73 2.18 17.13
C ALA A 206 -12.35 1.51 18.44
N SER A 207 -12.81 0.27 18.69
CA SER A 207 -12.15 -0.47 19.76
C SER A 207 -10.68 -0.54 19.36
N ALA A 208 -9.79 -0.14 20.27
CA ALA A 208 -8.36 -0.14 20.02
C ALA A 208 -7.90 -1.51 19.49
N ASP A 209 -8.59 -2.58 19.89
CA ASP A 209 -8.39 -3.96 19.45
C ASP A 209 -8.79 -4.22 17.98
N LEU A 210 -9.85 -3.59 17.45
CA LEU A 210 -10.26 -3.74 16.04
C LEU A 210 -9.49 -2.81 15.09
N ALA A 211 -9.14 -1.60 15.52
CA ALA A 211 -8.16 -0.78 14.81
C ALA A 211 -6.80 -1.50 14.74
N ALA A 212 -6.39 -2.18 15.82
CA ALA A 212 -5.21 -3.03 15.83
C ALA A 212 -5.35 -4.26 14.89
N LEU A 213 -6.53 -4.89 14.81
CA LEU A 213 -6.79 -6.02 13.90
C LEU A 213 -6.80 -5.59 12.43
N ALA A 214 -7.47 -4.49 12.08
CA ALA A 214 -7.45 -3.93 10.73
C ALA A 214 -6.04 -3.44 10.35
N ALA A 215 -5.35 -2.78 11.29
CA ALA A 215 -3.94 -2.39 11.15
C ALA A 215 -2.99 -3.58 11.09
N SER A 216 -3.39 -4.80 11.47
CA SER A 216 -2.58 -6.02 11.33
C SER A 216 -2.83 -6.78 10.01
N ALA A 217 -3.93 -6.50 9.31
CA ALA A 217 -4.39 -7.29 8.18
C ALA A 217 -3.64 -6.96 6.87
N THR A 218 -3.36 -7.99 6.07
CA THR A 218 -2.97 -7.83 4.67
C THR A 218 -4.20 -7.79 3.78
N VAL A 219 -4.38 -6.71 3.00
CA VAL A 219 -5.55 -6.50 2.14
C VAL A 219 -5.12 -6.50 0.68
N THR A 220 -5.71 -7.36 -0.14
CA THR A 220 -5.50 -7.37 -1.60
C THR A 220 -6.69 -6.75 -2.32
N ARG A 221 -6.43 -5.88 -3.30
CA ARG A 221 -7.44 -5.31 -4.21
C ARG A 221 -7.02 -5.44 -5.66
N HIS A 222 -7.96 -5.80 -6.52
CA HIS A 222 -7.82 -5.77 -7.97
C HIS A 222 -8.25 -4.40 -8.50
N VAL A 223 -7.39 -3.85 -9.35
CA VAL A 223 -7.48 -2.48 -9.84
C VAL A 223 -7.44 -2.47 -11.36
N ALA A 224 -8.38 -1.78 -12.00
CA ALA A 224 -8.45 -1.62 -13.44
C ALA A 224 -8.48 -0.12 -13.83
N PRO A 225 -8.14 0.24 -15.08
CA PRO A 225 -8.21 1.63 -15.56
C PRO A 225 -9.58 2.28 -15.33
N THR A 226 -10.65 1.50 -15.48
CA THR A 226 -12.03 1.86 -15.18
C THR A 226 -12.62 0.85 -14.20
N ALA A 227 -13.61 1.29 -13.41
CA ALA A 227 -14.33 0.39 -12.52
C ALA A 227 -15.05 -0.72 -13.32
N GLN A 228 -15.02 -1.94 -12.79
CA GLN A 228 -15.67 -3.12 -13.35
C GLN A 228 -16.57 -3.77 -12.30
N GLY A 229 -17.63 -4.46 -12.75
CA GLY A 229 -18.56 -5.14 -11.85
C GLY A 229 -19.16 -4.18 -10.82
N ASP A 230 -19.05 -4.55 -9.54
CA ASP A 230 -19.49 -3.72 -8.41
C ASP A 230 -18.40 -2.77 -7.85
N ALA A 231 -17.20 -2.78 -8.45
CA ALA A 231 -16.05 -1.97 -8.08
C ALA A 231 -15.56 -2.15 -6.63
N THR A 232 -15.77 -3.32 -6.02
CA THR A 232 -15.29 -3.66 -4.67
C THR A 232 -13.81 -4.03 -4.64
N GLY A 233 -13.22 -4.35 -5.79
CA GLY A 233 -11.83 -4.74 -5.95
C GLY A 233 -11.50 -6.08 -5.31
N THR A 234 -12.49 -6.89 -4.91
CA THR A 234 -12.24 -8.20 -4.29
C THR A 234 -11.87 -9.28 -5.30
N SER A 235 -12.24 -9.08 -6.57
CA SER A 235 -11.94 -9.99 -7.68
C SER A 235 -11.51 -9.20 -8.92
N PRO A 236 -10.84 -9.83 -9.91
CA PRO A 236 -10.57 -9.19 -11.19
C PRO A 236 -11.83 -8.72 -11.93
N ALA A 237 -12.96 -9.42 -11.79
CA ALA A 237 -14.23 -9.06 -12.44
C ALA A 237 -14.91 -7.85 -11.80
N ASP A 238 -14.58 -7.58 -10.54
CA ASP A 238 -15.12 -6.51 -9.70
C ASP A 238 -14.08 -5.41 -9.45
N ALA A 239 -13.14 -5.22 -10.37
CA ALA A 239 -12.00 -4.36 -10.18
C ALA A 239 -12.39 -2.89 -9.93
N MET A 240 -11.71 -2.25 -8.98
CA MET A 240 -11.88 -0.82 -8.68
C MET A 240 -10.89 0.05 -9.46
N THR A 241 -11.11 1.37 -9.50
CA THR A 241 -10.10 2.28 -10.06
C THR A 241 -8.93 2.47 -9.10
N LEU A 242 -7.75 2.84 -9.61
CA LEU A 242 -6.57 3.09 -8.76
C LEU A 242 -6.84 4.23 -7.76
N SER A 243 -7.57 5.26 -8.19
CA SER A 243 -8.02 6.35 -7.32
C SER A 243 -8.87 5.83 -6.16
N ALA A 244 -9.86 4.98 -6.42
CA ALA A 244 -10.70 4.39 -5.37
C ALA A 244 -9.89 3.48 -4.43
N ALA A 245 -8.94 2.72 -4.97
CA ALA A 245 -8.07 1.84 -4.19
C ALA A 245 -7.15 2.61 -3.23
N LEU A 246 -6.53 3.70 -3.70
CA LEU A 246 -5.71 4.58 -2.85
C LEU A 246 -6.56 5.32 -1.81
N GLY A 247 -7.78 5.74 -2.16
CA GLY A 247 -8.72 6.29 -1.19
C GLY A 247 -9.12 5.27 -0.12
N HIS A 248 -9.32 4.01 -0.50
CA HIS A 248 -9.58 2.92 0.46
C HIS A 248 -8.36 2.63 1.34
N TRP A 249 -7.15 2.66 0.79
CA TRP A 249 -5.91 2.54 1.53
C TRP A 249 -5.77 3.64 2.59
N GLN A 250 -5.94 4.91 2.21
CA GLN A 250 -5.88 6.05 3.13
C GLN A 250 -6.93 5.94 4.25
N ALA A 251 -8.12 5.41 3.91
CA ALA A 251 -9.21 5.23 4.85
C ALA A 251 -8.97 4.12 5.88
N THR A 252 -8.41 2.99 5.45
CA THR A 252 -8.42 1.75 6.25
C THR A 252 -7.06 1.41 6.86
N ARG A 253 -5.96 1.96 6.33
CA ARG A 253 -4.59 1.81 6.87
C ARG A 253 -4.22 0.38 7.29
N PRO A 254 -4.41 -0.62 6.42
CA PRO A 254 -3.96 -1.98 6.73
C PRO A 254 -2.43 -2.02 6.87
N SER A 255 -1.87 -2.97 7.64
CA SER A 255 -0.41 -3.16 7.74
C SER A 255 0.22 -3.32 6.37
N THR A 256 -0.47 -4.02 5.46
CA THR A 256 -0.05 -4.18 4.07
C THR A 256 -1.26 -4.14 3.16
N MET A 257 -1.21 -3.29 2.13
CA MET A 257 -2.17 -3.31 1.04
C MET A 257 -1.49 -3.67 -0.27
N VAL A 258 -2.00 -4.70 -0.95
CA VAL A 258 -1.54 -5.13 -2.27
C VAL A 258 -2.57 -4.72 -3.32
N LEU A 259 -2.20 -3.75 -4.15
CA LEU A 259 -2.98 -3.35 -5.31
C LEU A 259 -2.46 -4.11 -6.53
N ARG A 260 -3.30 -4.96 -7.11
CA ARG A 260 -3.03 -5.72 -8.32
C ARG A 260 -3.63 -4.98 -9.51
N LEU A 261 -2.78 -4.33 -10.31
CA LEU A 261 -3.18 -3.48 -11.42
C LEU A 261 -3.29 -4.33 -12.69
N ALA A 262 -4.49 -4.37 -13.27
CA ALA A 262 -4.73 -4.90 -14.60
C ALA A 262 -4.04 -4.03 -15.67
N PRO A 263 -3.69 -4.60 -16.84
CA PRO A 263 -3.06 -3.87 -17.94
C PRO A 263 -3.84 -2.63 -18.36
N GLY A 264 -3.12 -1.58 -18.76
CA GLY A 264 -3.69 -0.33 -19.21
C GLY A 264 -3.17 0.88 -18.44
N ARG A 265 -3.69 2.06 -18.82
CA ARG A 265 -3.32 3.35 -18.26
C ARG A 265 -4.24 3.71 -17.10
N HIS A 266 -3.69 3.80 -15.90
CA HIS A 266 -4.37 4.21 -14.67
C HIS A 266 -4.09 5.69 -14.42
N GLU A 267 -5.14 6.52 -14.48
CA GLU A 267 -5.02 7.96 -14.24
C GLU A 267 -5.35 8.30 -12.79
N LEU A 268 -4.49 9.09 -12.15
CA LEU A 268 -4.69 9.64 -10.82
C LEU A 268 -4.97 11.15 -10.93
N PRO A 269 -6.04 11.65 -10.30
CA PRO A 269 -6.26 13.09 -10.20
C PRO A 269 -5.12 13.77 -9.43
N ALA A 270 -4.60 14.89 -9.95
CA ALA A 270 -3.52 15.64 -9.29
C ALA A 270 -3.85 16.02 -7.84
N ALA A 271 -5.11 16.37 -7.56
CA ALA A 271 -5.58 16.67 -6.19
C ALA A 271 -5.42 15.47 -5.24
N GLN A 272 -5.65 14.25 -5.74
CA GLN A 272 -5.45 13.05 -4.94
C GLN A 272 -3.97 12.77 -4.69
N VAL A 273 -3.11 12.97 -5.70
CA VAL A 273 -1.65 12.82 -5.56
C VAL A 273 -1.12 13.80 -4.49
N GLN A 274 -1.62 15.03 -4.48
CA GLN A 274 -1.26 16.02 -3.45
C GLN A 274 -1.82 15.64 -2.07
N ALA A 275 -3.05 15.13 -2.00
CA ALA A 275 -3.65 14.68 -0.74
C ALA A 275 -2.88 13.49 -0.13
N LEU A 276 -2.38 12.56 -0.97
CA LEU A 276 -1.50 11.47 -0.54
C LEU A 276 -0.19 11.99 0.06
N ALA A 277 0.34 13.09 -0.45
CA ALA A 277 1.59 13.69 0.04
C ALA A 277 1.43 14.41 1.39
N ALA A 278 0.25 15.01 1.64
CA ALA A 278 -0.03 15.82 2.84
C ALA A 278 -0.35 14.97 4.09
N ASP A 279 -0.45 13.67 3.90
CA ASP A 279 -0.89 12.72 4.88
C ASP A 279 0.24 12.36 5.87
N GLN A 280 0.26 13.05 7.00
CA GLN A 280 1.34 12.97 8.01
C GLN A 280 1.27 11.72 8.90
N ASP A 281 0.13 11.02 8.91
CA ASP A 281 -0.08 9.80 9.70
C ASP A 281 0.44 8.53 8.99
N GLY A 282 1.06 8.70 7.81
CA GLY A 282 1.81 7.67 7.09
C GLY A 282 3.09 7.25 7.83
N GLY A 283 2.94 6.59 8.97
CA GLY A 283 4.06 5.99 9.68
C GLY A 283 4.60 4.74 8.96
N ARG A 284 5.84 4.36 9.28
CA ARG A 284 6.55 3.14 8.82
C ARG A 284 5.80 1.80 9.03
N ALA A 285 4.66 1.81 9.72
CA ALA A 285 3.88 0.62 10.05
C ALA A 285 2.96 0.16 8.90
N VAL A 286 2.76 0.99 7.87
CA VAL A 286 1.90 0.67 6.74
C VAL A 286 2.75 0.42 5.49
N ARG A 287 2.41 -0.62 4.73
CA ARG A 287 3.09 -0.97 3.48
C ARG A 287 2.11 -0.97 2.31
N LEU A 288 2.45 -0.25 1.25
CA LEU A 288 1.71 -0.28 0.00
C LEU A 288 2.48 -1.07 -1.05
N VAL A 289 1.83 -2.03 -1.70
CA VAL A 289 2.41 -2.80 -2.80
C VAL A 289 1.60 -2.55 -4.06
N LEU A 290 2.23 -1.92 -5.05
CA LEU A 290 1.67 -1.73 -6.39
C LEU A 290 2.25 -2.81 -7.29
N LYS A 291 1.41 -3.70 -7.82
CA LYS A 291 1.85 -4.85 -8.61
C LYS A 291 1.07 -4.95 -9.91
N ALA A 292 1.76 -4.92 -11.04
CA ALA A 292 1.14 -5.22 -12.33
C ALA A 292 0.78 -6.71 -12.44
N GLU A 293 -0.42 -7.01 -12.94
CA GLU A 293 -0.85 -8.39 -13.20
C GLU A 293 -0.30 -8.93 -14.53
N ALA A 294 -0.07 -8.05 -15.50
CA ALA A 294 0.61 -8.36 -16.75
C ALA A 294 1.36 -7.10 -17.27
N PRO A 295 2.22 -7.23 -18.30
CA PRO A 295 2.87 -6.09 -18.92
C PRO A 295 1.88 -5.03 -19.43
N GLY A 296 2.32 -3.77 -19.51
CA GLY A 296 1.52 -2.67 -20.06
C GLY A 296 0.71 -1.88 -19.03
N VAL A 297 1.03 -2.01 -17.74
CA VAL A 297 0.48 -1.14 -16.68
C VAL A 297 1.24 0.18 -16.64
N VAL A 298 0.52 1.29 -16.81
CA VAL A 298 1.07 2.65 -16.74
C VAL A 298 0.26 3.48 -15.75
N VAL A 299 0.92 4.15 -14.82
CA VAL A 299 0.30 5.11 -13.89
C VAL A 299 0.62 6.52 -14.36
N SER A 300 -0.40 7.37 -14.48
CA SER A 300 -0.28 8.74 -15.01
C SER A 300 -1.14 9.72 -14.21
N THR A 301 -0.86 11.02 -14.33
CA THR A 301 -1.58 12.11 -13.67
C THR A 301 -1.74 13.25 -14.66
N ASN A 302 -2.77 14.05 -14.46
CA ASN A 302 -3.00 15.26 -15.23
C ASN A 302 -3.10 16.46 -14.28
N PRO A 303 -2.19 17.44 -14.36
CA PRO A 303 -1.04 17.52 -15.27
C PRO A 303 0.08 16.51 -14.94
N PRO A 304 0.91 16.09 -15.92
CA PRO A 304 1.91 15.02 -15.76
C PRO A 304 3.12 15.39 -14.90
N ASP A 305 3.27 16.67 -14.55
CA ASP A 305 4.41 17.17 -13.78
C ASP A 305 4.23 16.96 -12.25
N VAL A 306 3.10 16.44 -11.80
CA VAL A 306 2.83 16.18 -10.37
C VAL A 306 3.45 14.86 -9.94
N ALA A 307 4.38 14.90 -8.99
CA ALA A 307 5.08 13.73 -8.51
C ALA A 307 4.18 12.82 -7.65
N LEU A 308 4.19 11.51 -7.90
CA LEU A 308 3.61 10.53 -6.98
C LEU A 308 4.44 10.47 -5.71
N ARG A 309 3.87 11.03 -4.63
CA ARG A 309 4.47 11.04 -3.29
C ARG A 309 3.75 10.05 -2.41
N LEU A 310 4.48 9.08 -1.89
CA LEU A 310 3.91 8.01 -1.06
C LEU A 310 4.45 8.17 0.36
N PRO A 311 3.58 8.43 1.36
CA PRO A 311 3.99 8.71 2.74
C PRO A 311 4.24 7.40 3.51
N THR A 312 4.59 6.31 2.84
CA THR A 312 4.63 4.98 3.45
C THR A 312 5.66 4.11 2.73
N ASP A 313 6.06 3.01 3.36
CA ASP A 313 6.91 2.02 2.70
C ASP A 313 6.18 1.44 1.48
N THR A 314 6.74 1.65 0.30
CA THR A 314 6.12 1.29 -0.98
C THR A 314 6.97 0.28 -1.72
N ARG A 315 6.34 -0.76 -2.25
CA ARG A 315 6.93 -1.69 -3.21
C ARG A 315 6.20 -1.61 -4.55
N ILE A 316 6.96 -1.48 -5.63
CA ILE A 316 6.48 -1.34 -7.00
C ILE A 316 7.02 -2.51 -7.82
N GLU A 317 6.12 -3.23 -8.49
CA GLU A 317 6.44 -4.40 -9.31
C GLU A 317 5.89 -4.27 -10.74
N ASN A 318 6.80 -4.18 -11.71
CA ASN A 318 6.52 -4.18 -13.16
C ASN A 318 5.58 -3.05 -13.64
N ILE A 319 5.75 -1.83 -13.13
CA ILE A 319 4.88 -0.68 -13.44
C ILE A 319 5.66 0.42 -14.18
N GLY A 320 5.02 1.01 -15.20
CA GLY A 320 5.44 2.25 -15.82
C GLY A 320 4.78 3.47 -15.18
N PHE A 321 5.50 4.60 -15.09
CA PHE A 321 4.99 5.89 -14.62
C PHE A 321 5.20 6.94 -15.71
N GLU A 322 4.13 7.67 -16.06
CA GLU A 322 4.19 8.89 -16.89
C GLU A 322 4.10 10.14 -16.00
N MET A 323 4.82 10.10 -14.88
CA MET A 323 4.93 11.18 -13.90
C MET A 323 6.20 10.96 -13.06
N PRO A 324 6.71 11.99 -12.36
CA PRO A 324 7.79 11.80 -11.40
C PRO A 324 7.34 10.91 -10.22
N VAL A 325 8.28 10.21 -9.60
CA VAL A 325 8.05 9.43 -8.37
C VAL A 325 8.95 9.98 -7.27
N GLU A 326 8.40 10.22 -6.08
CA GLU A 326 9.12 10.79 -4.95
C GLU A 326 8.89 9.99 -3.66
N ALA A 327 9.99 9.51 -3.07
CA ALA A 327 9.97 8.89 -1.75
C ALA A 327 10.13 9.97 -0.67
N LEU A 328 9.19 10.00 0.28
CA LEU A 328 9.15 10.99 1.36
C LEU A 328 10.10 10.62 2.52
N PRO A 329 10.56 11.60 3.32
CA PRO A 329 11.48 11.36 4.42
C PRO A 329 11.08 10.22 5.35
N GLY A 330 12.04 9.35 5.69
CA GLY A 330 11.84 8.25 6.64
C GLY A 330 11.14 7.00 6.07
N THR A 331 10.75 7.01 4.79
CA THR A 331 10.10 5.89 4.08
C THR A 331 11.10 5.03 3.29
N ARG A 332 10.66 3.85 2.86
CA ARG A 332 11.35 2.98 1.91
C ARG A 332 10.57 2.83 0.60
N LEU A 333 11.22 3.09 -0.52
CA LEU A 333 10.71 2.81 -1.87
C LEU A 333 11.48 1.65 -2.49
N THR A 334 10.78 0.60 -2.91
CA THR A 334 11.39 -0.60 -3.49
C THR A 334 10.84 -0.87 -4.90
N PHE A 335 11.72 -0.97 -5.89
CA PHE A 335 11.37 -1.39 -7.26
C PHE A 335 11.88 -2.81 -7.53
N ILE A 336 11.02 -3.64 -8.11
CA ILE A 336 11.34 -5.03 -8.48
C ILE A 336 10.81 -5.32 -9.88
N GLY A 337 11.57 -6.07 -10.67
CA GLY A 337 11.20 -6.41 -12.03
C GLY A 337 11.47 -5.27 -13.02
N ASN A 338 10.61 -5.12 -14.03
CA ASN A 338 10.79 -4.16 -15.11
C ASN A 338 9.91 -2.92 -14.89
N ASN A 339 10.50 -1.86 -14.35
CA ASN A 339 9.81 -0.61 -14.05
C ASN A 339 10.30 0.50 -14.98
N ALA A 340 9.43 1.46 -15.28
CA ALA A 340 9.77 2.60 -16.11
C ALA A 340 9.22 3.89 -15.49
N ILE A 341 9.97 4.99 -15.60
CA ILE A 341 9.53 6.32 -15.20
C ILE A 341 9.84 7.26 -16.36
N SER A 342 8.84 8.00 -16.84
CA SER A 342 8.96 8.95 -17.95
C SER A 342 8.34 10.28 -17.54
N THR A 343 9.16 11.33 -17.53
CA THR A 343 8.77 12.71 -17.22
C THR A 343 9.50 13.68 -18.14
N ASN A 344 8.96 14.88 -18.35
CA ASN A 344 9.56 15.85 -19.26
C ASN A 344 10.35 16.98 -18.57
N ARG A 345 10.01 17.36 -17.33
CA ARG A 345 10.47 18.62 -16.74
C ARG A 345 11.17 18.50 -15.38
N ALA A 346 10.93 17.42 -14.65
CA ALA A 346 11.46 17.22 -13.32
C ALA A 346 12.43 16.04 -13.30
N ALA A 347 13.06 15.82 -12.14
CA ALA A 347 13.77 14.57 -11.93
C ALA A 347 12.78 13.39 -12.03
N GLY A 348 13.21 12.29 -12.65
CA GLY A 348 12.34 11.12 -12.82
C GLY A 348 12.00 10.49 -11.48
N LEU A 349 13.03 10.19 -10.70
CA LEU A 349 12.92 9.60 -9.39
C LEU A 349 13.64 10.48 -8.36
N ARG A 350 12.93 10.88 -7.30
CA ARG A 350 13.51 11.61 -6.18
C ARG A 350 13.39 10.82 -4.88
N VAL A 351 14.47 10.80 -4.11
CA VAL A 351 14.57 10.09 -2.83
C VAL A 351 15.09 11.07 -1.79
N ALA A 352 14.19 11.72 -1.05
CA ALA A 352 14.56 12.77 -0.09
C ALA A 352 14.51 12.21 1.34
N HIS A 353 15.68 12.08 1.98
CA HIS A 353 15.87 11.51 3.32
C HIS A 353 15.18 10.15 3.50
N ALA A 354 15.14 9.38 2.42
CA ALA A 354 14.44 8.10 2.31
C ALA A 354 15.41 7.00 1.86
N ARG A 355 14.93 5.75 1.85
CA ARG A 355 15.68 4.62 1.30
C ARG A 355 15.06 4.16 -0.02
N LEU A 356 15.88 4.10 -1.07
CA LEU A 356 15.56 3.45 -2.34
C LEU A 356 16.23 2.08 -2.40
N ASP A 357 15.48 1.07 -2.83
CA ASP A 357 15.99 -0.28 -3.10
C ASP A 357 15.50 -0.72 -4.48
N VAL A 358 16.41 -0.96 -5.41
CA VAL A 358 16.10 -1.49 -6.75
C VAL A 358 16.71 -2.87 -6.82
N ALA A 359 15.86 -3.88 -6.78
CA ALA A 359 16.29 -5.27 -6.60
C ALA A 359 15.79 -6.13 -7.75
N GLY A 360 16.73 -6.60 -8.57
CA GLY A 360 16.48 -7.50 -9.68
C GLY A 360 15.60 -6.90 -10.80
N GLY A 361 16.10 -6.95 -12.03
CA GLY A 361 15.35 -6.50 -13.21
C GLY A 361 15.86 -5.17 -13.75
N LYS A 362 14.97 -4.42 -14.40
CA LYS A 362 15.31 -3.20 -15.14
C LYS A 362 14.54 -2.00 -14.60
N LEU A 363 15.23 -0.89 -14.33
CA LEU A 363 14.63 0.42 -14.04
C LEU A 363 15.00 1.38 -15.17
N THR A 364 14.04 1.73 -16.02
CA THR A 364 14.23 2.77 -17.05
C THR A 364 13.73 4.12 -16.53
N VAL A 365 14.53 5.17 -16.62
CA VAL A 365 14.15 6.53 -16.22
C VAL A 365 14.43 7.50 -17.36
N THR A 366 13.39 8.12 -17.92
CA THR A 366 13.49 9.14 -18.96
C THR A 366 13.08 10.49 -18.38
N ALA A 367 14.03 11.41 -18.23
CA ALA A 367 13.83 12.71 -17.62
C ALA A 367 14.62 13.81 -18.36
N PRO A 368 14.32 14.13 -19.63
CA PRO A 368 15.07 15.14 -20.41
C PRO A 368 15.17 16.52 -19.75
N GLY A 369 14.19 16.95 -18.96
CA GLY A 369 14.21 18.26 -18.29
C GLY A 369 14.93 18.30 -16.93
N GLY A 370 15.22 17.15 -16.33
CA GLY A 370 15.78 17.02 -14.99
C GLY A 370 16.87 15.94 -14.90
N ASP A 371 17.29 15.63 -13.68
CA ASP A 371 18.19 14.49 -13.43
C ASP A 371 17.39 13.18 -13.46
N GLY A 372 18.05 12.04 -13.70
CA GLY A 372 17.36 10.76 -13.73
C GLY A 372 16.87 10.35 -12.34
N VAL A 373 17.83 10.00 -11.49
CA VAL A 373 17.62 9.62 -10.09
C VAL A 373 18.34 10.61 -9.18
N LEU A 374 17.60 11.31 -8.34
CA LEU A 374 18.10 12.26 -7.34
C LEU A 374 17.92 11.67 -5.94
N VAL A 375 19.02 11.53 -5.19
CA VAL A 375 19.04 11.03 -3.81
C VAL A 375 19.58 12.11 -2.89
N ASP A 376 18.72 12.69 -2.06
CA ASP A 376 19.04 13.80 -1.17
C ASP A 376 19.07 13.30 0.28
N GLY A 377 20.24 13.26 0.93
CA GLY A 377 20.39 12.90 2.36
C GLY A 377 19.87 11.52 2.78
N GLY A 378 19.62 10.62 1.83
CA GLY A 378 19.09 9.26 2.03
C GLY A 378 20.07 8.17 1.58
N THR A 379 19.54 6.99 1.24
CA THR A 379 20.34 5.90 0.65
C THR A 379 19.66 5.29 -0.56
N ALA A 380 20.43 4.91 -1.57
CA ALA A 380 19.96 4.16 -2.73
C ALA A 380 20.81 2.90 -2.90
N LEU A 381 20.14 1.74 -2.93
CA LEU A 381 20.74 0.44 -3.16
C LEU A 381 20.25 -0.13 -4.48
N PHE A 382 21.17 -0.46 -5.38
CA PHE A 382 20.90 -1.11 -6.66
C PHE A 382 21.53 -2.51 -6.63
N ARG A 383 20.70 -3.52 -6.46
CA ARG A 383 21.12 -4.92 -6.30
C ARG A 383 20.70 -5.73 -7.50
N ASP A 384 21.67 -6.31 -8.21
CA ASP A 384 21.43 -7.09 -9.44
C ASP A 384 20.53 -6.37 -10.46
N ALA A 385 20.59 -5.03 -10.50
CA ALA A 385 19.68 -4.18 -11.24
C ALA A 385 20.37 -3.59 -12.49
N ALA A 386 19.62 -3.53 -13.59
CA ALA A 386 19.98 -2.77 -14.78
C ALA A 386 19.22 -1.44 -14.77
N VAL A 387 19.93 -0.33 -14.57
CA VAL A 387 19.36 1.01 -14.55
C VAL A 387 19.70 1.69 -15.86
N GLU A 388 18.68 2.06 -16.64
CA GLU A 388 18.83 2.80 -17.89
C GLU A 388 18.24 4.19 -17.71
N VAL A 389 19.04 5.22 -17.94
CA VAL A 389 18.63 6.60 -17.68
C VAL A 389 18.83 7.45 -18.91
N THR A 390 17.79 8.10 -19.38
CA THR A 390 17.85 9.11 -20.44
C THR A 390 17.65 10.50 -19.85
N VAL A 391 18.64 11.38 -19.94
CA VAL A 391 18.57 12.77 -19.45
C VAL A 391 18.96 13.79 -20.52
N GLY A 392 18.62 15.06 -20.29
CA GLY A 392 18.96 16.15 -21.21
C GLY A 392 20.38 16.69 -21.04
N ALA A 393 20.70 17.70 -21.84
CA ALA A 393 22.00 18.37 -21.78
C ALA A 393 22.29 18.97 -20.39
N GLY A 394 23.51 18.76 -19.88
CA GLY A 394 23.96 19.30 -18.59
C GLY A 394 23.36 18.62 -17.36
N ARG A 395 22.55 17.57 -17.53
CA ARG A 395 21.95 16.79 -16.44
C ARG A 395 22.78 15.55 -16.12
N SER A 396 22.54 14.96 -14.96
CA SER A 396 23.17 13.71 -14.54
C SER A 396 22.16 12.58 -14.45
N ALA A 397 22.61 11.36 -14.78
CA ALA A 397 21.74 10.19 -14.67
C ALA A 397 21.42 9.85 -13.22
N LEU A 398 22.43 9.88 -12.35
CA LEU A 398 22.28 9.70 -10.92
C LEU A 398 23.00 10.81 -10.16
N VAL A 399 22.30 11.46 -9.25
CA VAL A 399 22.84 12.50 -8.36
C VAL A 399 22.59 12.07 -6.91
N SER A 400 23.67 11.98 -6.14
CA SER A 400 23.62 11.94 -4.68
C SER A 400 23.98 13.34 -4.16
N SER A 401 23.20 13.85 -3.20
CA SER A 401 23.43 15.13 -2.56
C SER A 401 23.22 15.05 -1.05
N LEU A 402 23.66 16.06 -0.32
CA LEU A 402 23.45 16.19 1.14
C LEU A 402 23.93 14.96 1.94
N GLY A 403 25.03 14.33 1.50
CA GLY A 403 25.58 13.17 2.21
C GLY A 403 24.91 11.84 1.86
N ALA A 404 24.09 11.77 0.82
CA ALA A 404 23.40 10.54 0.44
C ALA A 404 24.35 9.39 0.04
N GLY A 405 24.03 8.18 0.47
CA GLY A 405 24.75 6.97 0.08
C GLY A 405 24.16 6.33 -1.18
N VAL A 406 25.01 5.93 -2.13
CA VAL A 406 24.61 5.20 -3.33
C VAL A 406 25.46 3.95 -3.45
N THR A 407 24.82 2.79 -3.52
CA THR A 407 25.51 1.50 -3.60
C THR A 407 24.96 0.68 -4.75
N PHE A 408 25.83 0.28 -5.67
CA PHE A 408 25.57 -0.79 -6.62
C PHE A 408 26.29 -2.03 -6.14
N THR A 409 25.57 -3.15 -6.04
CA THR A 409 26.16 -4.42 -5.60
C THR A 409 25.61 -5.58 -6.42
N ALA A 410 26.52 -6.50 -6.76
CA ALA A 410 26.18 -7.75 -7.38
C ALA A 410 25.98 -8.82 -6.29
N GLU A 411 24.87 -9.54 -6.32
CA GLU A 411 24.69 -10.79 -5.58
C GLU A 411 24.69 -11.97 -6.56
N SER A 412 23.90 -11.85 -7.63
CA SER A 412 23.75 -12.85 -8.67
C SER A 412 24.15 -12.36 -10.07
N ARG A 413 24.03 -11.06 -10.34
CA ARG A 413 24.30 -10.46 -11.65
C ARG A 413 25.06 -9.15 -11.49
N ARG A 414 25.90 -8.82 -12.47
CA ARG A 414 26.55 -7.50 -12.50
C ARG A 414 25.47 -6.42 -12.65
N PRO A 415 25.34 -5.48 -11.69
CA PRO A 415 24.48 -4.34 -11.88
C PRO A 415 25.05 -3.43 -12.97
N SER A 416 24.18 -2.71 -13.67
CA SER A 416 24.60 -1.78 -14.70
C SER A 416 23.87 -0.44 -14.59
N LEU A 417 24.59 0.64 -14.91
CA LEU A 417 24.05 1.97 -15.10
C LEU A 417 24.35 2.40 -16.54
N GLN A 418 23.32 2.49 -17.37
CA GLN A 418 23.42 2.93 -18.77
C GLN A 418 22.84 4.33 -18.89
N VAL A 419 23.61 5.24 -19.45
CA VAL A 419 23.25 6.66 -19.53
C VAL A 419 23.16 7.10 -20.97
N HIS A 420 21.96 7.54 -21.34
CA HIS A 420 21.63 8.05 -22.65
C HIS A 420 21.38 9.56 -22.63
N GLY A 421 21.91 10.24 -23.63
CA GLY A 421 21.80 11.69 -23.78
C GLY A 421 20.75 12.11 -24.79
N ARG A 422 19.78 12.92 -24.38
CA ARG A 422 19.08 13.85 -25.30
C ARG A 422 19.85 15.17 -25.34
N GLY A 423 21.03 15.12 -25.95
CA GLY A 423 22.09 16.12 -25.82
C GLY A 423 23.32 15.55 -25.11
N LEU A 424 24.19 16.41 -24.56
CA LEU A 424 25.36 15.97 -23.79
C LEU A 424 25.04 15.94 -22.29
N PRO A 425 24.72 14.78 -21.70
CA PRO A 425 24.59 14.67 -20.24
C PRO A 425 25.93 15.00 -19.59
N MET A 426 25.92 15.58 -18.40
CA MET A 426 27.15 16.00 -17.71
C MET A 426 27.93 14.81 -17.16
N ALA A 427 27.24 13.91 -16.46
CA ALA A 427 27.87 12.78 -15.79
C ALA A 427 26.91 11.59 -15.63
N ALA A 428 27.45 10.38 -15.54
CA ALA A 428 26.66 9.21 -15.18
C ALA A 428 26.26 9.24 -13.70
N LEU A 429 27.23 9.47 -12.83
CA LEU A 429 27.02 9.56 -11.39
C LEU A 429 27.69 10.80 -10.84
N ARG A 430 26.98 11.55 -10.02
CA ARG A 430 27.51 12.68 -9.26
C ARG A 430 27.28 12.45 -7.77
N SER A 431 28.33 12.44 -6.98
CA SER A 431 28.29 12.17 -5.53
C SER A 431 28.63 13.42 -4.73
N GLY A 432 27.61 14.04 -4.13
CA GLY A 432 27.68 15.27 -3.35
C GLY A 432 27.68 15.02 -1.84
N GLY A 433 28.86 14.95 -1.22
CA GLY A 433 29.06 14.84 0.23
C GLY A 433 28.89 13.44 0.83
N GLY A 434 28.39 12.47 0.04
CA GLY A 434 28.09 11.11 0.49
C GLY A 434 29.06 10.05 -0.03
N GLN A 435 28.68 8.78 0.09
CA GLN A 435 29.48 7.64 -0.38
C GLN A 435 28.86 7.02 -1.63
N ALA A 436 29.66 6.86 -2.69
CA ALA A 436 29.32 6.08 -3.87
C ALA A 436 30.13 4.76 -3.87
N ILE A 437 29.44 3.62 -3.80
CA ILE A 437 30.05 2.28 -3.83
C ILE A 437 29.61 1.59 -5.12
N LEU A 438 30.57 1.19 -5.94
CA LEU A 438 30.39 0.41 -7.15
C LEU A 438 31.06 -0.95 -6.96
N ASP A 439 30.26 -1.99 -6.70
CA ASP A 439 30.73 -3.37 -6.58
C ASP A 439 30.28 -4.19 -7.79
N ARG A 440 31.26 -4.63 -8.59
CA ARG A 440 31.10 -5.37 -9.85
C ARG A 440 30.11 -4.72 -10.81
N THR A 441 30.13 -3.39 -10.87
CA THR A 441 29.15 -2.58 -11.61
C THR A 441 29.71 -2.13 -12.96
N ASP A 442 28.88 -2.17 -13.99
CA ASP A 442 29.20 -1.62 -15.31
C ASP A 442 28.47 -0.28 -15.52
N VAL A 443 29.22 0.82 -15.56
CA VAL A 443 28.71 2.18 -15.82
C VAL A 443 29.00 2.54 -17.28
N ALA A 444 27.98 2.49 -18.14
CA ALA A 444 28.09 2.86 -19.55
C ALA A 444 27.48 4.26 -19.78
N VAL A 445 28.16 5.06 -20.61
CA VAL A 445 27.73 6.42 -20.97
C VAL A 445 27.72 6.57 -22.48
N ASP A 446 26.78 7.32 -23.04
CA ASP A 446 26.82 7.71 -24.44
C ASP A 446 28.09 8.52 -24.77
N ASN A 447 28.54 8.40 -26.02
CA ASN A 447 29.68 9.16 -26.52
C ASN A 447 29.42 10.67 -26.41
N GLY A 448 30.39 11.40 -25.84
CA GLY A 448 30.31 12.84 -25.61
C GLY A 448 29.86 13.23 -24.19
N THR A 449 29.41 12.28 -23.37
CA THR A 449 29.23 12.52 -21.92
C THR A 449 30.58 12.94 -21.33
N PRO A 450 30.75 14.15 -20.76
CA PRO A 450 32.06 14.63 -20.32
C PRO A 450 32.67 13.77 -19.21
N PHE A 451 31.86 13.34 -18.25
CA PHE A 451 32.34 12.63 -17.07
C PHE A 451 31.63 11.29 -16.86
N GLY A 452 32.38 10.26 -16.45
CA GLY A 452 31.77 9.03 -15.94
C GLY A 452 31.19 9.28 -14.55
N ILE A 453 32.07 9.58 -13.59
CA ILE A 453 31.74 9.87 -12.20
C ILE A 453 32.28 11.24 -11.81
N VAL A 454 31.50 12.02 -11.06
CA VAL A 454 31.92 13.27 -10.43
C VAL A 454 31.80 13.13 -8.91
N ILE A 455 32.87 13.45 -8.17
CA ILE A 455 32.92 13.42 -6.71
C ILE A 455 33.01 14.85 -6.19
N GLU A 456 31.97 15.32 -5.51
CA GLU A 456 31.87 16.66 -4.90
C GLU A 456 31.83 16.49 -3.38
N ASN A 457 32.95 16.67 -2.67
CA ASN A 457 33.02 16.49 -1.20
C ASN A 457 32.63 15.08 -0.69
N GLY A 458 32.53 14.09 -1.57
CA GLY A 458 32.11 12.72 -1.23
C GLY A 458 33.24 11.69 -1.23
N GLN A 459 32.84 10.42 -1.21
CA GLN A 459 33.71 9.26 -1.27
C GLN A 459 33.35 8.37 -2.45
N LEU A 460 34.35 7.75 -3.07
CA LEU A 460 34.17 6.74 -4.10
C LEU A 460 34.86 5.43 -3.71
N GLU A 461 34.14 4.32 -3.85
CA GLU A 461 34.68 2.97 -3.73
C GLU A 461 34.33 2.16 -4.95
N MET A 462 35.33 1.56 -5.59
CA MET A 462 35.16 0.70 -6.76
C MET A 462 35.77 -0.68 -6.51
N ARG A 463 35.00 -1.73 -6.76
CA ARG A 463 35.45 -3.12 -6.70
C ARG A 463 35.08 -3.81 -7.99
N SER A 464 36.07 -4.27 -8.76
CA SER A 464 35.92 -5.00 -10.02
C SER A 464 34.91 -4.35 -10.99
N SER A 465 34.86 -3.02 -11.00
CA SER A 465 33.84 -2.22 -11.70
C SER A 465 34.41 -1.54 -12.93
N VAL A 466 33.55 -1.25 -13.91
CA VAL A 466 33.92 -0.67 -15.20
C VAL A 466 33.22 0.67 -15.40
N ILE A 467 33.98 1.71 -15.76
CA ILE A 467 33.42 3.01 -16.19
C ILE A 467 33.72 3.20 -17.68
N GLY A 468 32.68 3.47 -18.46
CA GLY A 468 32.72 3.51 -19.92
C GLY A 468 32.91 2.13 -20.55
N GLY A 469 33.28 2.11 -21.82
CA GLY A 469 33.58 0.90 -22.56
C GLY A 469 34.27 1.18 -23.89
N PRO A 470 34.67 0.15 -24.64
CA PRO A 470 35.38 0.32 -25.89
C PRO A 470 34.58 1.11 -26.94
N ALA A 471 33.25 1.00 -26.92
CA ALA A 471 32.35 1.67 -27.87
C ALA A 471 31.84 3.05 -27.39
N ALA A 472 31.89 3.32 -26.08
CA ALA A 472 31.30 4.51 -25.49
C ALA A 472 32.10 5.00 -24.29
N ARG A 473 32.73 6.19 -24.41
CA ARG A 473 33.75 6.66 -23.46
C ARG A 473 33.43 8.07 -22.94
N PRO A 474 33.66 8.34 -21.64
CA PRO A 474 33.69 9.69 -21.09
C PRO A 474 34.66 10.59 -21.87
N GLY A 475 34.19 11.76 -22.29
CA GLY A 475 34.93 12.66 -23.16
C GLY A 475 36.08 13.40 -22.47
N SER A 476 35.88 13.84 -21.23
CA SER A 476 36.84 14.64 -20.47
C SER A 476 37.56 13.81 -19.41
N ALA A 477 36.81 13.18 -18.51
CA ALA A 477 37.40 12.28 -17.52
C ALA A 477 36.50 11.10 -17.15
N GLY A 478 37.10 9.93 -16.88
CA GLY A 478 36.37 8.81 -16.30
C GLY A 478 35.85 9.13 -14.89
N VAL A 479 36.71 9.68 -14.05
CA VAL A 479 36.41 10.17 -12.70
C VAL A 479 36.93 11.60 -12.53
N LEU A 480 36.05 12.52 -12.16
CA LEU A 480 36.39 13.90 -11.80
C LEU A 480 36.23 14.09 -10.30
N ASP A 481 37.26 14.60 -9.65
CA ASP A 481 37.26 15.02 -8.27
C ASP A 481 37.17 16.55 -8.16
N LEU A 482 36.14 17.03 -7.46
CA LEU A 482 35.84 18.43 -7.14
C LEU A 482 35.83 18.65 -5.61
N GLY A 483 36.75 18.02 -4.89
CA GLY A 483 36.91 18.18 -3.44
C GLY A 483 36.51 16.97 -2.61
N GLY A 484 36.45 15.78 -3.22
CA GLY A 484 36.21 14.53 -2.53
C GLY A 484 37.22 14.26 -1.41
N SER A 485 36.78 13.52 -0.40
CA SER A 485 37.61 13.21 0.77
C SER A 485 38.41 11.92 0.59
N HIS A 486 37.91 10.98 -0.24
CA HIS A 486 38.46 9.63 -0.33
C HIS A 486 38.08 8.92 -1.63
N ALA A 487 39.03 8.18 -2.20
CA ALA A 487 38.80 7.29 -3.34
C ALA A 487 39.56 5.96 -3.16
N VAL A 488 38.83 4.84 -3.30
CA VAL A 488 39.38 3.48 -3.27
C VAL A 488 38.94 2.72 -4.51
N ALA A 489 39.87 1.98 -5.11
CA ALA A 489 39.59 1.09 -6.22
C ALA A 489 40.52 -0.11 -6.21
N ASP A 490 40.00 -1.29 -6.53
CA ASP A 490 40.81 -2.51 -6.70
C ASP A 490 41.40 -2.63 -8.11
N PRO A 491 42.51 -3.39 -8.31
CA PRO A 491 43.16 -3.49 -9.62
C PRO A 491 42.27 -4.05 -10.75
N ASN A 492 41.19 -4.75 -10.38
CA ASN A 492 40.20 -5.31 -11.29
C ASN A 492 39.19 -4.26 -11.79
N SER A 493 39.28 -3.03 -11.28
CA SER A 493 38.46 -1.91 -11.76
C SER A 493 39.10 -1.28 -13.00
N HIS A 494 38.26 -0.95 -13.98
CA HIS A 494 38.66 -0.45 -15.29
C HIS A 494 38.00 0.89 -15.58
N ILE A 495 38.77 1.85 -16.08
CA ILE A 495 38.24 3.14 -16.55
C ILE A 495 38.63 3.31 -18.01
N TRP A 496 37.61 3.51 -18.85
CA TRP A 496 37.78 3.94 -20.23
C TRP A 496 37.64 5.46 -20.31
N SER A 497 38.49 6.12 -21.07
CA SER A 497 38.36 7.55 -21.39
C SER A 497 38.53 7.76 -22.89
N ALA A 498 37.89 8.77 -23.46
CA ALA A 498 38.08 9.11 -24.88
C ALA A 498 39.55 9.52 -25.16
N PRO A 499 40.01 9.46 -26.41
CA PRO A 499 41.32 9.99 -26.79
C PRO A 499 41.47 11.45 -26.36
N GLY A 500 42.54 11.75 -25.59
CA GLY A 500 42.76 13.08 -25.00
C GLY A 500 42.06 13.33 -23.66
N GLY A 501 41.11 12.47 -23.28
CA GLY A 501 40.51 12.42 -21.95
C GLY A 501 41.43 11.76 -20.91
N ARG A 502 41.14 12.02 -19.63
CA ARG A 502 41.87 11.42 -18.49
C ARG A 502 41.05 10.31 -17.86
N CYS A 503 41.66 9.27 -17.30
CA CYS A 503 40.88 8.33 -16.49
C CYS A 503 40.39 8.97 -15.20
N ALA A 504 41.25 9.78 -14.58
CA ALA A 504 40.97 10.47 -13.34
C ALA A 504 41.55 11.89 -13.38
N GLN A 505 40.84 12.85 -12.82
CA GLN A 505 41.25 14.26 -12.74
C GLN A 505 40.81 14.86 -11.40
N GLY A 506 41.68 15.63 -10.75
CA GLY A 506 41.36 16.36 -9.51
C GLY A 506 42.44 16.22 -8.45
N ALA A 507 42.25 16.89 -7.31
CA ALA A 507 43.23 16.99 -6.24
C ALA A 507 43.56 15.62 -5.63
N LEU A 508 42.54 14.77 -5.41
CA LEU A 508 42.65 13.40 -4.93
C LEU A 508 43.62 12.54 -5.76
N PHE A 509 43.69 12.79 -7.07
CA PHE A 509 44.49 12.00 -8.01
C PHE A 509 45.82 12.65 -8.37
N SER A 510 46.05 13.89 -7.91
CA SER A 510 47.31 14.60 -8.07
C SER A 510 48.33 14.30 -6.96
N GLN A 511 47.86 13.79 -5.82
CA GLN A 511 48.73 13.40 -4.71
C GLN A 511 49.43 12.07 -5.03
N GLN A 512 50.76 12.02 -4.85
CA GLN A 512 51.49 10.75 -4.95
C GLN A 512 50.92 9.76 -3.93
N PRO A 513 50.68 8.49 -4.30
CA PRO A 513 50.22 7.50 -3.35
C PRO A 513 51.25 7.44 -2.22
N VAL A 514 50.81 7.75 -1.00
CA VAL A 514 51.65 7.57 0.19
C VAL A 514 51.92 6.08 0.27
N ALA A 515 53.12 5.68 -0.15
CA ALA A 515 53.58 4.30 -0.04
C ALA A 515 53.45 3.89 1.42
N GLY A 516 52.67 2.84 1.66
CA GLY A 516 52.28 2.45 3.01
C GLY A 516 53.49 2.16 3.90
N GLU A 517 53.58 2.86 5.03
CA GLU A 517 54.13 2.26 6.24
C GLU A 517 52.97 1.62 7.02
N GLY A 518 53.19 0.36 7.37
CA GLY A 518 52.15 -0.56 7.82
C GLY A 518 51.36 -0.06 9.03
N ALA A 519 50.07 -0.37 9.02
CA ALA A 519 49.24 -0.44 10.21
C ALA A 519 49.76 -1.55 11.13
N ARG A 520 50.87 -1.29 11.84
CA ARG A 520 51.19 -1.95 13.10
C ARG A 520 50.58 -1.11 14.21
N ALA A 521 49.54 -1.67 14.81
CA ALA A 521 49.07 -1.47 16.18
C ALA A 521 49.33 -0.10 16.84
N VAL A 522 48.27 0.69 17.02
CA VAL A 522 48.16 1.56 18.20
C VAL A 522 46.99 1.05 19.03
N SER A 523 47.27 0.01 19.81
CA SER A 523 46.55 -0.26 21.05
C SER A 523 47.14 0.66 22.12
N GLY A 524 46.35 1.64 22.59
CA GLY A 524 46.57 2.27 23.89
C GLY A 524 46.89 3.77 23.90
N ALA A 525 45.97 4.50 24.54
CA ALA A 525 46.14 5.77 25.27
C ALA A 525 46.33 7.10 24.49
N ALA A 526 45.22 7.84 24.44
CA ALA A 526 45.05 9.28 24.71
C ALA A 526 46.26 10.24 24.52
N ALA A 527 46.17 11.09 23.50
CA ALA A 527 46.59 12.50 23.58
C ALA A 527 45.91 13.34 22.49
N SER A 528 45.55 14.55 22.89
CA SER A 528 44.95 15.67 22.17
C SER A 528 45.56 16.01 20.80
N GLY A 529 44.69 16.30 19.83
CA GLY A 529 45.04 16.88 18.53
C GLY A 529 44.35 16.12 17.41
N ALA A 530 43.07 16.40 17.17
CA ALA A 530 42.33 15.81 16.07
C ALA A 530 42.95 16.25 14.73
N VAL A 531 43.87 15.44 14.23
CA VAL A 531 44.30 15.47 12.83
C VAL A 531 43.05 15.17 12.01
N LEU A 532 42.60 16.15 11.22
CA LEU A 532 41.53 16.00 10.23
C LEU A 532 41.75 14.69 9.45
N PRO A 533 40.70 13.92 9.12
CA PRO A 533 40.86 12.67 8.39
C PRO A 533 41.66 12.94 7.12
N SER A 534 42.86 12.36 7.05
CA SER A 534 43.77 12.52 5.93
C SER A 534 43.04 12.19 4.64
N VAL A 535 43.02 13.13 3.70
CA VAL A 535 42.62 12.89 2.31
C VAL A 535 43.42 11.68 1.82
N ALA A 536 42.74 10.57 1.54
CA ALA A 536 43.39 9.30 1.25
C ALA A 536 42.91 8.77 -0.10
N ASN A 537 43.85 8.61 -1.02
CA ASN A 537 43.64 7.92 -2.28
C ASN A 537 44.36 6.57 -2.22
N ARG A 538 43.59 5.49 -2.31
CA ARG A 538 44.10 4.11 -2.42
C ARG A 538 43.56 3.43 -3.68
N ALA A 539 43.27 4.22 -4.71
CA ALA A 539 42.79 3.70 -5.97
C ALA A 539 43.90 3.06 -6.79
N SER A 540 43.73 1.77 -7.09
CA SER A 540 44.45 1.08 -8.14
C SER A 540 43.42 0.69 -9.20
N TRP A 541 43.46 1.28 -10.39
CA TRP A 541 42.62 0.87 -11.54
C TRP A 541 43.45 0.86 -12.80
N THR A 542 42.96 0.16 -13.81
CA THR A 542 43.59 0.20 -15.13
C THR A 542 42.92 1.24 -16.03
N CYS A 543 43.74 2.07 -16.63
CA CYS A 543 43.36 3.07 -17.62
C CYS A 543 43.35 2.49 -19.03
N ARG A 544 42.27 2.72 -19.78
CA ARG A 544 42.18 2.34 -21.19
C ARG A 544 41.71 3.53 -22.02
N SER A 545 42.46 3.83 -23.09
CA SER A 545 42.25 5.00 -23.96
C SER A 545 41.47 4.69 -25.21
#